data_AF-A0A2V6RD30-F1
#
_entry.id   AF-A0A2V6RD30-F1
#
_cell.length_a   1.000
_cell.length_b   1.000
_cell.length_c   1.000
_cell.angle_alpha   90.00
_cell.angle_beta   90.00
_cell.angle_gamma   90.00
#
_symmetry.space_group_name_H-M   'P 1'
#
loop_
_entity.id
_entity.type
_entity.pdbx_description
1 polymer ?
#
loop_
_entity_poly.entity_id
_entity_poly.type
_entity_poly.pdbx_seq_one_letter_code
_entity_poly.pdbx_strand_id
1 'polypeptide(L)'
;MISSFPAGVRRTRPEAAGASGITRDSRWMPIASVTEKIASISFSVTTWSIGFLPAPLSSTFARAPPGGGSRRLAPPRIHRLAARLRFAPRPRGPNSRPILLEAPRRRCYPRAMRRLAVLVWIVLGTVLPSDAGELPLFDAHIHYSQPDWAVYSPEAVLGILAAAGVKRALVSSTPDDGTVRLWEKDPRRIVPELRPYRTPRDLGSWYRDPAVLVYVEERLRRGIYKGIGEFHLSAGHAAAPLLGRWVALAVAQGLVMHAHSDAGAVRELFALDPRVRVLWAHAGMTAGPVEVGAMLDRYPTLWVELALRTDVAPEGALDTGWRALFLRYPDHFCVGTDTWTASRWAELPQYLAGVRAWLAELPPDVARRIAFTNAARLYGVE
;
A
#
# COMPACT_ATOMS: atom_id res chain seq x y z
N MET A 1 -3.31 -42.15 51.32
CA MET A 1 -3.76 -41.87 52.71
C MET A 1 -4.17 -40.41 52.76
N ILE A 2 -5.38 -40.09 52.30
CA ILE A 2 -6.62 -39.86 53.08
C ILE A 2 -6.53 -38.65 54.03
N SER A 3 -7.22 -37.56 53.67
CA SER A 3 -8.29 -36.92 54.46
C SER A 3 -8.76 -35.63 53.72
N SER A 4 -9.89 -35.63 53.00
CA SER A 4 -11.27 -35.30 53.43
C SER A 4 -11.63 -33.80 53.31
N PHE A 5 -12.57 -33.51 52.40
CA PHE A 5 -13.31 -32.26 52.13
C PHE A 5 -14.38 -31.98 53.22
N PRO A 6 -14.93 -30.74 53.36
CA PRO A 6 -16.12 -30.34 52.56
C PRO A 6 -16.28 -28.85 52.16
N ALA A 7 -16.94 -28.70 51.00
CA ALA A 7 -17.81 -27.66 50.44
C ALA A 7 -18.06 -26.30 51.13
N GLY A 8 -18.14 -25.25 50.30
CA GLY A 8 -18.80 -23.98 50.62
C GLY A 8 -18.87 -23.00 49.44
N VAL A 9 -19.88 -23.14 48.58
CA VAL A 9 -20.18 -22.25 47.44
C VAL A 9 -20.97 -21.03 47.92
N ARG A 10 -20.53 -19.81 47.60
CA ARG A 10 -21.41 -18.62 47.51
C ARG A 10 -21.27 -17.97 46.14
N ARG A 11 -22.37 -18.00 45.40
CA ARG A 11 -22.64 -17.24 44.17
C ARG A 11 -22.76 -15.76 44.52
N THR A 12 -22.01 -14.90 43.84
CA THR A 12 -22.36 -13.48 43.71
C THR A 12 -23.06 -13.27 42.36
N ARG A 13 -24.24 -12.62 42.41
CA ARG A 13 -25.00 -12.15 41.24
C ARG A 13 -24.38 -10.84 40.73
N PRO A 14 -24.52 -10.54 39.42
CA PRO A 14 -24.05 -9.28 38.85
C PRO A 14 -25.01 -8.12 39.18
N GLU A 15 -24.43 -6.97 39.52
CA GLU A 15 -25.15 -5.71 39.73
C GLU A 15 -25.58 -5.05 38.41
N ALA A 16 -26.68 -4.31 38.50
CA ALA A 16 -27.42 -3.69 37.41
C ALA A 16 -26.71 -2.45 36.85
N ALA A 17 -26.81 -2.27 35.53
CA ALA A 17 -26.39 -1.09 34.81
C ALA A 17 -27.38 0.08 35.03
N GLY A 18 -26.85 1.24 35.43
CA GLY A 18 -27.59 2.49 35.51
C GLY A 18 -27.73 3.16 34.14
N ALA A 19 -28.91 3.74 33.90
CA ALA A 19 -29.22 4.54 32.72
C ALA A 19 -28.80 6.00 32.92
N SER A 20 -28.10 6.60 31.96
CA SER A 20 -28.45 7.90 31.37
C SER A 20 -27.38 8.39 30.39
N GLY A 21 -27.83 8.96 29.26
CA GLY A 21 -27.05 9.96 28.51
C GLY A 21 -26.42 9.52 27.18
N ILE A 22 -27.21 9.09 26.20
CA ILE A 22 -26.77 9.10 24.79
C ILE A 22 -27.74 9.98 23.98
N THR A 23 -27.25 11.16 23.60
CA THR A 23 -27.84 11.97 22.53
C THR A 23 -27.43 11.37 21.18
N ARG A 24 -28.44 11.12 20.35
CA ARG A 24 -28.32 10.78 18.92
C ARG A 24 -27.51 11.83 18.18
N ASP A 25 -26.50 11.41 17.41
CA ASP A 25 -26.34 11.70 15.98
C ASP A 25 -24.89 11.47 15.52
N SER A 26 -24.64 10.36 14.82
CA SER A 26 -23.65 10.31 13.73
C SER A 26 -23.75 8.99 12.96
N ARG A 27 -23.78 9.13 11.64
CA ARG A 27 -24.09 8.10 10.64
C ARG A 27 -22.94 7.09 10.48
N TRP A 28 -23.34 5.81 10.45
CA TRP A 28 -22.83 4.71 9.63
C TRP A 28 -21.49 4.88 8.90
N MET A 29 -20.46 4.21 9.41
CA MET A 29 -19.42 3.54 8.62
C MET A 29 -19.38 2.06 9.03
N PRO A 30 -19.44 1.08 8.11
CA PRO A 30 -19.40 -0.32 8.50
C PRO A 30 -17.97 -0.76 8.82
N ILE A 31 -17.72 -1.10 10.08
CA ILE A 31 -16.57 -1.88 10.54
C ILE A 31 -16.76 -3.32 10.00
N ALA A 32 -16.34 -3.57 8.76
CA ALA A 32 -16.36 -4.91 8.15
C ALA A 32 -14.99 -5.39 7.64
N SER A 33 -13.97 -4.52 7.64
CA SER A 33 -12.68 -4.79 6.99
C SER A 33 -11.74 -5.75 7.73
N VAL A 34 -11.87 -5.92 9.05
CA VAL A 34 -10.95 -6.75 9.85
C VAL A 34 -11.50 -8.17 10.04
N THR A 35 -12.82 -8.29 10.15
CA THR A 35 -13.50 -9.56 10.43
C THR A 35 -13.58 -10.46 9.19
N GLU A 36 -13.69 -9.94 7.97
CA GLU A 36 -13.74 -10.78 6.76
C GLU A 36 -12.40 -11.48 6.46
N LYS A 37 -11.26 -10.80 6.69
CA LYS A 37 -9.92 -11.40 6.50
C LYS A 37 -9.65 -12.50 7.53
N ILE A 38 -10.15 -12.36 8.77
CA ILE A 38 -10.05 -13.40 9.82
C ILE A 38 -11.10 -14.52 9.63
N ALA A 39 -12.31 -14.20 9.17
CA ALA A 39 -13.39 -15.17 8.99
C ALA A 39 -13.19 -16.08 7.74
N SER A 40 -12.56 -15.57 6.68
CA SER A 40 -12.22 -16.37 5.50
C SER A 40 -11.21 -17.49 5.81
N ILE A 41 -10.39 -17.31 6.84
CA ILE A 41 -9.34 -18.26 7.23
C ILE A 41 -9.90 -19.39 8.13
N SER A 42 -10.88 -19.09 8.99
CA SER A 42 -11.41 -20.08 9.95
C SER A 42 -12.43 -21.07 9.36
N PHE A 43 -13.07 -20.78 8.23
CA PHE A 43 -14.15 -21.62 7.69
C PHE A 43 -13.68 -22.71 6.69
N SER A 44 -12.44 -22.64 6.18
CA SER A 44 -11.97 -23.50 5.08
C SER A 44 -11.30 -24.81 5.52
N VAL A 45 -11.24 -25.14 6.81
CA VAL A 45 -10.47 -26.30 7.33
C VAL A 45 -11.35 -27.46 7.84
N THR A 46 -12.67 -27.34 7.89
CA THR A 46 -13.53 -28.43 8.41
C THR A 46 -14.68 -28.75 7.47
N THR A 47 -14.38 -29.52 6.43
CA THR A 47 -15.21 -30.58 5.83
C THR A 47 -14.59 -30.86 4.47
N TRP A 48 -14.23 -32.11 4.21
CA TRP A 48 -14.20 -32.80 2.91
C TRP A 48 -13.35 -34.04 3.15
N SER A 49 -14.02 -35.07 3.65
CA SER A 49 -13.52 -36.43 3.70
C SER A 49 -14.55 -37.32 3.01
N ILE A 50 -14.03 -38.13 2.08
CA ILE A 50 -14.56 -39.40 1.56
C ILE A 50 -15.53 -39.30 0.36
N GLY A 51 -15.09 -39.89 -0.75
CA GLY A 51 -15.90 -40.27 -1.91
C GLY A 51 -15.05 -40.70 -3.12
N PHE A 52 -14.77 -42.00 -3.24
CA PHE A 52 -13.98 -42.65 -4.29
C PHE A 52 -14.80 -42.95 -5.58
N LEU A 53 -14.13 -42.79 -6.75
CA LEU A 53 -14.25 -43.51 -8.07
C LEU A 53 -15.52 -43.40 -8.95
N PRO A 54 -15.47 -43.78 -10.26
CA PRO A 54 -14.42 -43.66 -11.28
C PRO A 54 -14.90 -43.11 -12.66
N ALA A 55 -13.97 -42.87 -13.59
CA ALA A 55 -14.20 -42.51 -15.00
C ALA A 55 -14.74 -43.67 -15.86
N PRO A 56 -15.21 -43.39 -17.10
CA PRO A 56 -14.52 -43.97 -18.26
C PRO A 56 -14.43 -43.12 -19.55
N LEU A 57 -13.30 -43.30 -20.26
CA LEU A 57 -13.04 -43.53 -21.70
C LEU A 57 -13.74 -42.77 -22.86
N SER A 58 -12.88 -42.09 -23.65
CA SER A 58 -12.66 -42.15 -25.12
C SER A 58 -13.81 -42.04 -26.14
N SER A 59 -13.68 -41.09 -27.10
CA SER A 59 -13.62 -41.37 -28.55
C SER A 59 -13.35 -40.11 -29.41
N THR A 60 -12.84 -40.39 -30.60
CA THR A 60 -12.12 -39.59 -31.61
C THR A 60 -12.97 -39.11 -32.79
N PHE A 61 -12.35 -38.27 -33.66
CA PHE A 61 -12.72 -37.82 -35.04
C PHE A 61 -13.66 -36.59 -35.11
N ALA A 62 -13.49 -35.59 -35.98
CA ALA A 62 -12.97 -35.57 -37.37
C ALA A 62 -12.38 -34.20 -37.80
N ARG A 63 -11.80 -34.16 -39.00
CA ARG A 63 -10.94 -33.12 -39.60
C ARG A 63 -11.52 -32.61 -40.95
N ALA A 64 -11.69 -31.28 -41.08
CA ALA A 64 -11.56 -30.37 -42.28
C ALA A 64 -12.53 -30.56 -43.50
N PRO A 65 -12.62 -29.66 -44.53
CA PRO A 65 -11.76 -28.50 -44.91
C PRO A 65 -12.54 -27.25 -45.51
N PRO A 66 -12.05 -26.43 -46.50
CA PRO A 66 -11.84 -24.97 -46.32
C PRO A 66 -12.50 -24.04 -47.38
N GLY A 67 -12.31 -22.72 -47.22
CA GLY A 67 -12.62 -21.67 -48.21
C GLY A 67 -13.10 -20.41 -47.49
N GLY A 68 -12.68 -19.17 -47.75
CA GLY A 68 -11.99 -18.52 -48.85
C GLY A 68 -12.49 -17.07 -48.83
N GLY A 69 -11.63 -16.06 -49.04
CA GLY A 69 -12.09 -14.68 -49.29
C GLY A 69 -11.46 -13.60 -48.43
N SER A 70 -10.31 -13.10 -48.88
CA SER A 70 -9.73 -11.83 -48.52
C SER A 70 -10.59 -10.65 -48.99
N ARG A 71 -10.91 -9.68 -48.12
CA ARG A 71 -11.14 -8.28 -48.54
C ARG A 71 -10.53 -7.31 -47.53
N ARG A 72 -9.48 -6.63 -47.99
CA ARG A 72 -8.94 -5.39 -47.44
C ARG A 72 -9.93 -4.26 -47.73
N LEU A 73 -10.21 -3.40 -46.75
CA LEU A 73 -10.78 -2.08 -46.97
C LEU A 73 -9.82 -1.05 -46.38
N ALA A 74 -9.38 -0.14 -47.24
CA ALA A 74 -8.54 1.02 -46.94
C ALA A 74 -9.42 2.20 -46.45
N PRO A 75 -8.85 3.19 -45.73
CA PRO A 75 -9.62 4.26 -45.09
C PRO A 75 -9.92 5.42 -46.06
N PRO A 76 -11.02 6.18 -45.86
CA PRO A 76 -11.24 7.41 -46.60
C PRO A 76 -10.50 8.59 -45.97
N ARG A 77 -10.07 9.49 -46.86
CA ARG A 77 -9.28 10.70 -46.63
C ARG A 77 -10.10 11.87 -46.06
N ILE A 78 -9.33 12.74 -45.43
CA ILE A 78 -9.61 14.04 -44.82
C ILE A 78 -10.21 15.04 -45.82
N HIS A 79 -11.27 15.75 -45.43
CA HIS A 79 -11.59 17.09 -45.95
C HIS A 79 -11.47 18.13 -44.84
N ARG A 80 -10.54 19.08 -45.05
CA ARG A 80 -10.38 20.31 -44.28
C ARG A 80 -11.56 21.25 -44.57
N LEU A 81 -12.20 21.78 -43.54
CA LEU A 81 -12.97 23.01 -43.63
C LEU A 81 -12.41 24.02 -42.63
N ALA A 82 -11.67 25.00 -43.16
CA ALA A 82 -11.20 26.16 -42.42
C ALA A 82 -12.30 27.23 -42.41
N ALA A 83 -12.94 27.44 -41.26
CA ALA A 83 -13.83 28.58 -41.04
C ALA A 83 -13.01 29.78 -40.55
N ARG A 84 -12.94 30.80 -41.41
CA ARG A 84 -12.22 32.05 -41.21
C ARG A 84 -12.91 32.92 -40.16
N LEU A 85 -12.13 33.38 -39.19
CA LEU A 85 -12.40 34.55 -38.33
C LEU A 85 -12.74 35.77 -39.21
N ARG A 86 -13.86 36.43 -38.93
CA ARG A 86 -14.16 37.78 -39.46
C ARG A 86 -14.30 38.74 -38.29
N PHE A 87 -13.40 39.72 -38.26
CA PHE A 87 -13.45 40.90 -37.41
C PHE A 87 -14.60 41.80 -37.85
N ALA A 88 -15.40 42.27 -36.89
CA ALA A 88 -16.41 43.31 -37.09
C ALA A 88 -15.78 44.70 -36.84
N PRO A 89 -16.04 45.72 -37.69
CA PRO A 89 -15.55 47.08 -37.49
C PRO A 89 -16.45 47.90 -36.55
N ARG A 90 -15.82 48.78 -35.75
CA ARG A 90 -16.47 49.77 -34.88
C ARG A 90 -17.22 50.85 -35.67
N PRO A 91 -18.37 51.36 -35.19
CA PRO A 91 -18.95 52.59 -35.71
C PRO A 91 -18.35 53.83 -35.03
N ARG A 92 -18.11 54.88 -35.83
CA ARG A 92 -17.88 56.28 -35.39
C ARG A 92 -19.14 57.09 -35.72
N GLY A 93 -19.56 57.94 -34.79
CA GLY A 93 -20.62 58.94 -34.95
C GLY A 93 -20.39 60.12 -33.97
N PRO A 94 -21.01 61.29 -34.20
CA PRO A 94 -20.29 62.57 -34.26
C PRO A 94 -20.63 63.57 -33.13
N ASN A 95 -19.90 64.70 -33.11
CA ASN A 95 -20.05 65.91 -32.28
C ASN A 95 -19.59 65.75 -30.81
N SER A 96 -18.54 66.43 -30.34
CA SER A 96 -18.67 67.80 -29.81
C SER A 96 -17.30 68.43 -29.47
N ARG A 97 -17.19 69.73 -29.78
CA ARG A 97 -16.28 70.84 -29.40
C ARG A 97 -15.11 70.63 -28.39
N PRO A 98 -14.00 71.38 -28.54
CA PRO A 98 -12.82 71.27 -27.67
C PRO A 98 -13.09 71.88 -26.29
N ILE A 99 -12.81 71.11 -25.23
CA ILE A 99 -12.78 71.60 -23.85
C ILE A 99 -11.32 71.94 -23.51
N LEU A 100 -11.12 73.21 -23.15
CA LEU A 100 -9.88 73.76 -22.60
C LEU A 100 -9.44 72.92 -21.38
N LEU A 101 -8.24 72.36 -21.40
CA LEU A 101 -7.65 71.72 -20.22
C LEU A 101 -7.21 72.82 -19.24
N GLU A 102 -8.00 73.08 -18.20
CA GLU A 102 -7.49 73.75 -17.00
C GLU A 102 -6.63 72.78 -16.19
N ALA A 103 -5.40 73.20 -15.90
CA ALA A 103 -4.45 72.45 -15.10
C ALA A 103 -4.92 72.35 -13.64
N PRO A 104 -4.89 71.16 -12.99
CA PRO A 104 -5.12 71.07 -11.55
C PRO A 104 -3.93 71.67 -10.81
N ARG A 105 -4.23 72.67 -9.97
CA ARG A 105 -3.29 73.33 -9.05
C ARG A 105 -2.54 72.29 -8.21
N ARG A 106 -1.21 72.34 -8.24
CA ARG A 106 -0.32 71.54 -7.39
C ARG A 106 -0.55 71.92 -5.92
N ARG A 107 -1.22 71.07 -5.14
CA ARG A 107 -1.11 71.09 -3.67
C ARG A 107 0.19 70.37 -3.28
N CYS A 108 1.13 71.12 -2.71
CA CYS A 108 2.31 70.58 -2.05
C CYS A 108 1.89 69.77 -0.82
N TYR A 109 2.11 68.46 -0.84
CA TYR A 109 2.15 67.66 0.38
C TYR A 109 3.59 67.66 0.95
N PRO A 110 3.78 67.94 2.25
CA PRO A 110 5.11 67.99 2.85
C PRO A 110 5.79 66.60 2.88
N ARG A 111 7.10 66.59 2.64
CA ARG A 111 7.97 65.43 2.38
C ARG A 111 8.23 64.50 3.59
N ALA A 112 7.40 64.49 4.62
CA ALA A 112 7.70 63.88 5.91
C ALA A 112 7.12 62.46 6.16
N MET A 113 6.45 61.82 5.21
CA MET A 113 5.86 60.47 5.40
C MET A 113 6.26 59.46 4.31
N ARG A 114 7.52 59.48 3.85
CA ARG A 114 8.05 58.45 2.93
C ARG A 114 9.15 57.56 3.52
N ARG A 115 9.53 57.75 4.79
CA ARG A 115 10.60 56.96 5.43
C ARG A 115 10.11 55.90 6.44
N LEU A 116 8.82 55.83 6.73
CA LEU A 116 8.24 54.83 7.65
C LEU A 116 7.39 53.75 6.95
N ALA A 117 7.38 53.71 5.61
CA ALA A 117 6.68 52.66 4.84
C ALA A 117 7.63 51.58 4.29
N VAL A 118 8.95 51.79 4.39
CA VAL A 118 9.97 50.87 3.85
C VAL A 118 10.43 49.84 4.89
N LEU A 119 10.34 50.13 6.20
CA LEU A 119 10.75 49.17 7.24
C LEU A 119 9.67 48.14 7.60
N VAL A 120 8.38 48.43 7.36
CA VAL A 120 7.28 47.48 7.60
C VAL A 120 7.16 46.45 6.47
N TRP A 121 7.73 46.72 5.30
CA TRP A 121 7.78 45.78 4.17
C TRP A 121 8.98 44.81 4.22
N ILE A 122 9.92 44.99 5.14
CA ILE A 122 11.10 44.10 5.28
C ILE A 122 10.88 42.99 6.32
N VAL A 123 9.87 43.12 7.19
CA VAL A 123 9.56 42.11 8.23
C VAL A 123 8.42 41.16 7.83
N LEU A 124 7.77 41.37 6.68
CA LEU A 124 6.61 40.58 6.24
C LEU A 124 6.83 39.81 4.93
N GLY A 125 8.07 39.44 4.63
CA GLY A 125 8.44 39.04 3.26
C GLY A 125 9.50 37.96 3.10
N THR A 126 9.59 36.96 3.98
CA THR A 126 10.21 35.66 3.64
C THR A 126 9.54 34.51 4.40
N VAL A 127 8.23 34.34 4.26
CA VAL A 127 7.73 32.96 4.24
C VAL A 127 8.07 32.48 2.83
N LEU A 128 9.26 31.89 2.68
CA LEU A 128 9.51 31.08 1.50
C LEU A 128 8.34 30.09 1.45
N PRO A 129 7.58 30.01 0.34
CA PRO A 129 6.70 28.87 0.17
C PRO A 129 7.61 27.65 0.33
N SER A 130 7.37 26.88 1.39
CA SER A 130 7.90 25.54 1.47
C SER A 130 7.25 24.82 0.32
N ASP A 131 7.92 24.82 -0.83
CA ASP A 131 7.67 23.90 -1.94
C ASP A 131 8.14 22.50 -1.50
N ALA A 132 7.68 22.10 -0.31
CA ALA A 132 7.66 20.72 0.10
C ALA A 132 6.60 20.09 -0.79
N GLY A 133 7.02 19.76 -2.02
CA GLY A 133 6.25 18.90 -2.90
C GLY A 133 5.75 17.71 -2.08
N GLU A 134 4.55 17.27 -2.42
CA GLU A 134 3.86 16.17 -1.73
C GLU A 134 4.85 15.05 -1.38
N LEU A 135 4.89 14.65 -0.10
CA LEU A 135 5.85 13.67 0.43
C LEU A 135 5.95 12.46 -0.53
N PRO A 136 7.12 12.03 -1.03
CA PRO A 136 7.13 10.84 -1.90
C PRO A 136 6.70 9.60 -1.10
N LEU A 137 5.91 8.71 -1.70
CA LEU A 137 5.53 7.44 -1.09
C LEU A 137 6.19 6.27 -1.80
N PHE A 138 6.74 5.36 -1.01
CA PHE A 138 7.03 4.00 -1.37
C PHE A 138 5.93 3.14 -0.74
N ASP A 139 5.03 2.59 -1.55
CA ASP A 139 4.06 1.61 -1.06
C ASP A 139 4.74 0.24 -0.96
N ALA A 140 5.04 -0.20 0.26
CA ALA A 140 5.76 -1.45 0.51
C ALA A 140 4.85 -2.69 0.52
N HIS A 141 3.59 -2.58 0.11
CA HIS A 141 2.67 -3.72 0.10
C HIS A 141 1.56 -3.59 -0.95
N ILE A 142 1.80 -4.09 -2.15
CA ILE A 142 0.81 -4.14 -3.25
C ILE A 142 0.63 -5.57 -3.75
N HIS A 143 -0.63 -5.95 -3.98
CA HIS A 143 -1.00 -7.15 -4.74
C HIS A 143 -1.66 -6.78 -6.06
N TYR A 144 -1.16 -7.35 -7.16
CA TYR A 144 -1.80 -7.29 -8.47
C TYR A 144 -1.97 -8.71 -9.03
N SER A 145 -2.82 -9.48 -8.37
CA SER A 145 -3.08 -10.89 -8.65
C SER A 145 -4.10 -11.09 -9.78
N GLN A 146 -4.38 -12.34 -10.15
CA GLN A 146 -5.28 -12.65 -11.27
C GLN A 146 -6.65 -11.96 -11.22
N PRO A 147 -7.34 -11.91 -10.06
CA PRO A 147 -8.62 -11.20 -9.97
C PRO A 147 -8.48 -9.70 -10.28
N ASP A 148 -7.35 -9.08 -9.92
CA ASP A 148 -7.13 -7.64 -10.11
C ASP A 148 -6.94 -7.28 -11.57
N TRP A 149 -6.13 -8.04 -12.32
CA TRP A 149 -5.91 -7.75 -13.74
C TRP A 149 -7.10 -8.10 -14.64
N ALA A 150 -8.10 -8.82 -14.12
CA ALA A 150 -9.38 -8.99 -14.79
C ALA A 150 -10.24 -7.72 -14.72
N VAL A 151 -9.97 -6.83 -13.75
CA VAL A 151 -10.70 -5.58 -13.52
C VAL A 151 -9.90 -4.37 -14.01
N TYR A 152 -8.61 -4.30 -13.69
CA TYR A 152 -7.73 -3.18 -14.01
C TYR A 152 -6.65 -3.61 -14.98
N SER A 153 -6.50 -2.90 -16.10
CA SER A 153 -5.31 -3.08 -16.94
C SER A 153 -4.06 -2.60 -16.21
N PRO A 154 -2.85 -3.05 -16.60
CA PRO A 154 -1.61 -2.54 -16.03
C PRO A 154 -1.47 -1.02 -16.14
N GLU A 155 -1.93 -0.40 -17.24
CA GLU A 155 -1.94 1.06 -17.41
C GLU A 155 -2.85 1.75 -16.40
N ALA A 156 -4.02 1.17 -16.12
CA ALA A 156 -4.95 1.70 -15.12
C ALA A 156 -4.31 1.66 -13.72
N VAL A 157 -3.69 0.54 -13.35
CA VAL A 157 -2.95 0.40 -12.08
C VAL A 157 -1.83 1.43 -11.96
N LEU A 158 -0.99 1.57 -13.00
CA LEU A 158 0.09 2.57 -13.00
C LEU A 158 -0.46 4.00 -12.90
N GLY A 159 -1.61 4.27 -13.53
CA GLY A 159 -2.34 5.53 -13.41
C GLY A 159 -2.83 5.80 -11.99
N ILE A 160 -3.39 4.80 -11.30
CA ILE A 160 -3.82 4.89 -9.91
C ILE A 160 -2.63 5.19 -9.00
N LEU A 161 -1.52 4.44 -9.14
CA LEU A 161 -0.29 4.67 -8.38
C LEU A 161 0.27 6.08 -8.62
N ALA A 162 0.22 6.57 -9.86
CA ALA A 162 0.67 7.92 -10.21
C ALA A 162 -0.22 8.99 -9.57
N ALA A 163 -1.54 8.83 -9.66
CA ALA A 163 -2.51 9.75 -9.06
C ALA A 163 -2.40 9.80 -7.53
N ALA A 164 -2.04 8.68 -6.90
CA ALA A 164 -1.81 8.61 -5.46
C ALA A 164 -0.40 9.06 -5.01
N GLY A 165 0.43 9.56 -5.92
CA GLY A 165 1.78 10.05 -5.59
C GLY A 165 2.80 8.95 -5.24
N VAL A 166 2.48 7.68 -5.50
CA VAL A 166 3.38 6.54 -5.25
C VAL A 166 4.54 6.58 -6.25
N LYS A 167 5.77 6.74 -5.75
CA LYS A 167 6.99 6.81 -6.57
C LYS A 167 7.68 5.46 -6.73
N ARG A 168 7.46 4.55 -5.77
CA ARG A 168 7.91 3.15 -5.78
C ARG A 168 6.81 2.27 -5.18
N ALA A 169 6.63 1.07 -5.71
CA ALA A 169 5.66 0.10 -5.18
C ALA A 169 6.32 -1.28 -5.12
N LEU A 170 6.33 -1.92 -3.95
CA LEU A 170 6.65 -3.34 -3.81
C LEU A 170 5.44 -4.13 -4.26
N VAL A 171 5.54 -4.79 -5.41
CA VAL A 171 4.43 -5.52 -6.03
C VAL A 171 4.71 -7.00 -5.97
N SER A 172 3.72 -7.74 -5.49
CA SER A 172 3.68 -9.19 -5.57
C SER A 172 2.34 -9.63 -6.19
N SER A 173 2.25 -10.85 -6.72
CA SER A 173 1.00 -11.34 -7.34
C SER A 173 0.89 -12.85 -7.29
N THR A 174 -0.35 -13.35 -7.29
CA THR A 174 -0.65 -14.77 -7.47
C THR A 174 -1.52 -14.97 -8.73
N PRO A 175 -1.03 -15.69 -9.76
CA PRO A 175 0.37 -16.04 -9.98
C PRO A 175 1.23 -14.80 -10.24
N ASP A 176 2.54 -15.01 -10.36
CA ASP A 176 3.57 -13.97 -10.52
C ASP A 176 3.46 -13.13 -11.83
N ASP A 177 2.62 -13.54 -12.78
CA ASP A 177 2.41 -12.84 -14.06
C ASP A 177 2.03 -11.36 -13.90
N GLY A 178 1.28 -10.98 -12.87
CA GLY A 178 0.86 -9.60 -12.64
C GLY A 178 2.03 -8.71 -12.26
N THR A 179 2.88 -9.20 -11.36
CA THR A 179 4.12 -8.54 -10.94
C THR A 179 5.01 -8.29 -12.14
N VAL A 180 5.22 -9.32 -12.97
CA VAL A 180 6.03 -9.21 -14.19
C VAL A 180 5.42 -8.21 -15.18
N ARG A 181 4.10 -8.23 -15.41
CA ARG A 181 3.42 -7.29 -16.33
C ARG A 181 3.58 -5.83 -15.91
N LEU A 182 3.49 -5.54 -14.61
CA LEU A 182 3.67 -4.19 -14.09
C LEU A 182 5.14 -3.75 -14.17
N TRP A 183 6.06 -4.65 -13.79
CA TRP A 183 7.50 -4.38 -13.84
C TRP A 183 7.99 -4.13 -15.27
N GLU A 184 7.56 -4.91 -16.26
CA GLU A 184 7.94 -4.72 -17.66
C GLU A 184 7.48 -3.36 -18.22
N LYS A 185 6.39 -2.80 -17.68
CA LYS A 185 5.83 -1.51 -18.11
C LYS A 185 6.47 -0.31 -17.43
N ASP A 186 6.75 -0.40 -16.13
CA ASP A 186 7.39 0.68 -15.38
C ASP A 186 8.41 0.11 -14.36
N PRO A 187 9.59 -0.35 -14.82
CA PRO A 187 10.60 -0.96 -13.96
C PRO A 187 11.25 0.05 -13.00
N ARG A 188 11.00 1.35 -13.20
CA ARG A 188 11.46 2.41 -12.30
C ARG A 188 10.55 2.57 -11.10
N ARG A 189 9.24 2.37 -11.27
CA ARG A 189 8.26 2.45 -10.18
C ARG A 189 8.09 1.12 -9.47
N ILE A 190 8.08 0.03 -10.21
CA ILE A 190 7.71 -1.28 -9.68
C ILE A 190 8.95 -2.01 -9.16
N VAL A 191 8.89 -2.40 -7.90
CA VAL A 191 9.88 -3.24 -7.22
C VAL A 191 9.26 -4.63 -7.10
N PRO A 192 9.71 -5.63 -7.88
CA PRO A 192 9.03 -6.91 -7.93
C PRO A 192 9.42 -7.79 -6.73
N GLU A 193 8.41 -8.39 -6.12
CA GLU A 193 8.51 -9.37 -5.05
C GLU A 193 7.83 -10.67 -5.49
N LEU A 194 8.51 -11.81 -5.28
CA LEU A 194 8.02 -13.09 -5.73
C LEU A 194 7.20 -13.76 -4.62
N ARG A 195 5.88 -13.85 -4.78
CA ARG A 195 5.07 -14.70 -3.90
C ARG A 195 5.43 -16.16 -4.12
N PRO A 196 5.54 -16.98 -3.07
CA PRO A 196 5.72 -18.42 -3.22
C PRO A 196 4.41 -19.14 -3.58
N TYR A 197 3.55 -18.51 -4.40
CA TYR A 197 2.23 -19.03 -4.75
C TYR A 197 2.08 -19.13 -6.26
N ARG A 198 1.96 -20.37 -6.77
CA ARG A 198 1.55 -20.63 -8.16
C ARG A 198 0.06 -20.39 -8.32
N THR A 199 -0.69 -20.74 -7.28
CA THR A 199 -2.14 -20.53 -7.16
C THR A 199 -2.49 -20.17 -5.71
N PRO A 200 -3.70 -19.64 -5.44
CA PRO A 200 -4.13 -19.36 -4.06
C PRO A 200 -4.06 -20.57 -3.11
N ARG A 201 -4.06 -21.81 -3.63
CA ARG A 201 -3.98 -23.03 -2.81
C ARG A 201 -2.64 -23.20 -2.10
N ASP A 202 -1.58 -22.59 -2.60
CA ASP A 202 -0.24 -22.70 -1.99
C ASP A 202 -0.14 -21.93 -0.66
N LEU A 203 -1.10 -21.02 -0.36
CA LEU A 203 -1.09 -20.14 0.82
C LEU A 203 -0.81 -20.88 2.13
N GLY A 204 -1.46 -22.01 2.36
CA GLY A 204 -1.34 -22.79 3.60
C GLY A 204 -0.24 -23.87 3.59
N SER A 205 0.53 -24.00 2.50
CA SER A 205 1.46 -25.14 2.33
C SER A 205 2.77 -24.84 1.62
N TRP A 206 2.98 -23.63 1.11
CA TRP A 206 4.17 -23.26 0.33
C TRP A 206 5.49 -23.66 1.02
N TYR A 207 5.58 -23.45 2.33
CA TYR A 207 6.79 -23.68 3.13
C TYR A 207 7.17 -25.17 3.27
N ARG A 208 6.27 -26.09 2.92
CA ARG A 208 6.47 -27.55 3.00
C ARG A 208 6.36 -28.25 1.65
N ASP A 209 6.01 -27.54 0.58
CA ASP A 209 5.89 -28.12 -0.77
C ASP A 209 7.20 -27.93 -1.55
N PRO A 210 7.98 -29.00 -1.80
CA PRO A 210 9.22 -28.90 -2.58
C PRO A 210 8.99 -28.43 -4.02
N ALA A 211 7.81 -28.68 -4.61
CA ALA A 211 7.49 -28.20 -5.95
C ALA A 211 7.28 -26.68 -6.00
N VAL A 212 6.84 -26.07 -4.90
CA VAL A 212 6.77 -24.61 -4.76
C VAL A 212 8.18 -24.01 -4.67
N LEU A 213 9.10 -24.66 -3.94
CA LEU A 213 10.49 -24.21 -3.89
C LEU A 213 11.15 -24.25 -5.27
N VAL A 214 10.99 -25.35 -6.00
CA VAL A 214 11.49 -25.47 -7.39
C VAL A 214 10.89 -24.39 -8.29
N TYR A 215 9.58 -24.11 -8.17
CA TYR A 215 8.94 -23.02 -8.90
C TYR A 215 9.58 -21.67 -8.58
N VAL A 216 9.81 -21.36 -7.31
CA VAL A 216 10.45 -20.09 -6.91
C VAL A 216 11.87 -20.00 -7.42
N GLU A 217 12.69 -21.05 -7.27
CA GLU A 217 14.05 -21.10 -7.80
C GLU A 217 14.09 -20.85 -9.32
N GLU A 218 13.13 -21.41 -10.07
CA GLU A 218 13.01 -21.18 -11.51
C GLU A 218 12.66 -19.70 -11.81
N ARG A 219 11.67 -19.14 -11.13
CA ARG A 219 11.27 -17.73 -11.35
C ARG A 219 12.41 -16.76 -11.01
N LEU A 220 13.13 -17.01 -9.91
CA LEU A 220 14.24 -16.17 -9.46
C LEU A 220 15.36 -16.04 -10.50
N ARG A 221 15.52 -16.99 -11.42
CA ARG A 221 16.49 -16.89 -12.53
C ARG A 221 16.30 -15.66 -13.42
N ARG A 222 15.11 -15.05 -13.41
CA ARG A 222 14.87 -13.78 -14.11
C ARG A 222 15.69 -12.62 -13.56
N GLY A 223 16.13 -12.70 -12.29
CA GLY A 223 17.03 -11.71 -11.68
C GLY A 223 16.42 -10.35 -11.36
N ILE A 224 15.09 -10.23 -11.37
CA ILE A 224 14.40 -8.94 -11.11
C ILE A 224 13.95 -8.77 -9.66
N TYR A 225 13.66 -9.88 -8.97
CA TYR A 225 12.99 -9.86 -7.67
C TYR A 225 13.89 -9.35 -6.55
N LYS A 226 13.29 -8.63 -5.61
CA LYS A 226 13.97 -8.07 -4.43
C LYS A 226 13.53 -8.71 -3.11
N GLY A 227 12.53 -9.58 -3.16
CA GLY A 227 12.02 -10.30 -1.99
C GLY A 227 11.25 -11.57 -2.36
N ILE A 228 10.99 -12.37 -1.34
CA ILE A 228 10.08 -13.52 -1.37
C ILE A 228 8.92 -13.20 -0.43
N GLY A 229 7.72 -13.13 -0.97
CA GLY A 229 6.50 -12.80 -0.24
C GLY A 229 5.55 -11.93 -1.08
N GLU A 230 4.50 -11.37 -0.50
CA GLU A 230 4.03 -11.66 0.86
C GLU A 230 3.67 -13.15 1.00
N PHE A 231 4.16 -13.82 2.04
CA PHE A 231 3.78 -15.20 2.38
C PHE A 231 3.10 -15.28 3.74
N HIS A 232 2.27 -16.29 3.94
CA HIS A 232 1.60 -16.56 5.20
C HIS A 232 2.40 -17.60 5.99
N LEU A 233 2.68 -17.30 7.25
CA LEU A 233 3.35 -18.21 8.18
C LEU A 233 2.77 -17.99 9.58
N SER A 234 2.78 -19.04 10.40
CA SER A 234 2.33 -18.98 11.79
C SER A 234 3.35 -19.69 12.64
N ALA A 235 3.43 -19.32 13.92
CA ALA A 235 4.32 -19.99 14.86
C ALA A 235 4.07 -21.51 14.87
N GLY A 236 5.15 -22.27 15.05
CA GLY A 236 5.17 -23.72 15.00
C GLY A 236 5.40 -24.30 13.60
N HIS A 237 5.26 -23.50 12.54
CA HIS A 237 5.53 -23.98 11.18
C HIS A 237 7.03 -24.06 10.85
N ALA A 238 7.94 -23.47 11.63
CA ALA A 238 9.37 -23.55 11.35
C ALA A 238 10.03 -24.92 11.58
N ALA A 239 9.32 -25.85 12.23
CA ALA A 239 9.71 -27.25 12.24
C ALA A 239 9.60 -27.91 10.85
N ALA A 240 8.94 -27.25 9.87
CA ALA A 240 8.87 -27.74 8.51
C ALA A 240 10.30 -27.85 7.92
N PRO A 241 10.74 -29.06 7.49
CA PRO A 241 12.12 -29.27 7.06
C PRO A 241 12.60 -28.37 5.92
N LEU A 242 11.66 -27.89 5.10
CA LEU A 242 11.97 -27.03 3.96
C LEU A 242 12.11 -25.55 4.31
N LEU A 243 11.61 -25.07 5.45
CA LEU A 243 11.67 -23.63 5.79
C LEU A 243 13.11 -23.13 5.91
N GLY A 244 14.01 -23.96 6.45
CA GLY A 244 15.45 -23.64 6.48
C GLY A 244 16.05 -23.42 5.08
N ARG A 245 15.56 -24.13 4.05
CA ARG A 245 16.01 -23.92 2.66
C ARG A 245 15.46 -22.62 2.08
N TRP A 246 14.23 -22.25 2.41
CA TRP A 246 13.65 -20.95 2.03
C TRP A 246 14.45 -19.78 2.61
N VAL A 247 14.77 -19.85 3.90
CA VAL A 247 15.58 -18.82 4.58
C VAL A 247 17.00 -18.77 3.98
N ALA A 248 17.64 -19.94 3.78
CA ALA A 248 18.97 -20.00 3.18
C ALA A 248 18.99 -19.42 1.76
N LEU A 249 17.96 -19.69 0.94
CA LEU A 249 17.81 -19.12 -0.39
C LEU A 249 17.69 -17.59 -0.34
N ALA A 250 16.85 -17.06 0.56
CA ALA A 250 16.68 -15.62 0.72
C ALA A 250 17.99 -14.94 1.13
N VAL A 251 18.70 -15.50 2.13
CA VAL A 251 20.00 -14.97 2.58
C VAL A 251 21.04 -15.03 1.47
N ALA A 252 21.16 -16.16 0.77
CA ALA A 252 22.15 -16.34 -0.29
C ALA A 252 21.97 -15.37 -1.47
N GLN A 253 20.71 -14.99 -1.77
CA GLN A 253 20.40 -14.06 -2.85
C GLN A 253 20.16 -12.61 -2.37
N GLY A 254 20.31 -12.34 -1.07
CA GLY A 254 20.07 -11.01 -0.49
C GLY A 254 18.60 -10.55 -0.56
N LEU A 255 17.66 -11.49 -0.69
CA LEU A 255 16.23 -11.23 -0.80
C LEU A 255 15.61 -10.95 0.58
N VAL A 256 14.67 -10.02 0.63
CA VAL A 256 13.85 -9.75 1.83
C VAL A 256 12.74 -10.79 1.92
N MET A 257 12.49 -11.33 3.11
CA MET A 257 11.33 -12.20 3.37
C MET A 257 10.17 -11.35 3.91
N HIS A 258 9.10 -11.20 3.13
CA HIS A 258 7.93 -10.44 3.52
C HIS A 258 6.87 -11.37 4.13
N ALA A 259 6.77 -11.32 5.45
CA ALA A 259 6.05 -12.27 6.27
C ALA A 259 4.73 -11.69 6.80
N HIS A 260 3.61 -12.23 6.31
CA HIS A 260 2.32 -12.15 6.97
C HIS A 260 2.26 -13.22 8.06
N SER A 261 2.56 -12.83 9.28
CA SER A 261 2.70 -13.79 10.37
C SER A 261 2.53 -13.17 11.74
N ASP A 262 2.34 -14.02 12.76
CA ASP A 262 2.51 -13.59 14.15
C ASP A 262 4.01 -13.37 14.50
N ALA A 263 4.26 -12.79 15.67
CA ALA A 263 5.62 -12.51 16.15
C ALA A 263 6.44 -13.78 16.40
N GLY A 264 5.80 -14.90 16.77
CA GLY A 264 6.47 -16.18 16.99
C GLY A 264 7.08 -16.72 15.71
N ALA A 265 6.34 -16.70 14.60
CA ALA A 265 6.85 -17.06 13.28
C ALA A 265 8.06 -16.19 12.85
N VAL A 266 8.03 -14.89 13.14
CA VAL A 266 9.19 -14.01 12.87
C VAL A 266 10.41 -14.44 13.69
N ARG A 267 10.24 -14.73 14.99
CA ARG A 267 11.33 -15.25 15.84
C ARG A 267 11.89 -16.55 15.28
N GLU A 268 11.03 -17.41 14.75
CA GLU A 268 11.42 -18.67 14.14
C GLU A 268 12.24 -18.47 12.86
N LEU A 269 11.88 -17.51 11.99
CA LEU A 269 12.70 -17.17 10.82
C LEU A 269 14.12 -16.73 11.23
N PHE A 270 14.23 -15.87 12.25
CA PHE A 270 15.53 -15.45 12.77
C PHE A 270 16.30 -16.56 13.49
N ALA A 271 15.62 -17.54 14.07
CA ALA A 271 16.25 -18.71 14.66
C ALA A 271 16.86 -19.64 13.59
N LEU A 272 16.32 -19.65 12.37
CA LEU A 272 16.88 -20.42 11.25
C LEU A 272 18.16 -19.79 10.69
N ASP A 273 18.18 -18.47 10.49
CA ASP A 273 19.40 -17.73 10.17
C ASP A 273 19.26 -16.27 10.65
N PRO A 274 20.10 -15.79 11.59
CA PRO A 274 19.98 -14.43 12.13
C PRO A 274 20.31 -13.33 11.10
N ARG A 275 20.89 -13.69 9.94
CA ARG A 275 21.18 -12.74 8.84
C ARG A 275 19.97 -12.48 7.95
N VAL A 276 18.88 -13.24 8.11
CA VAL A 276 17.67 -13.04 7.31
C VAL A 276 17.16 -11.60 7.48
N ARG A 277 16.65 -11.03 6.39
CA ARG A 277 16.04 -9.69 6.37
C ARG A 277 14.54 -9.90 6.26
N VAL A 278 13.78 -9.39 7.22
CA VAL A 278 12.34 -9.64 7.30
C VAL A 278 11.59 -8.32 7.19
N LEU A 279 10.60 -8.25 6.31
CA LEU A 279 9.54 -7.24 6.35
C LEU A 279 8.31 -7.88 7.00
N TRP A 280 7.94 -7.43 8.19
CA TRP A 280 6.81 -7.99 8.95
C TRP A 280 5.52 -7.26 8.58
N ALA A 281 4.66 -7.94 7.80
CA ALA A 281 3.44 -7.38 7.25
C ALA A 281 2.48 -6.97 8.37
N HIS A 282 1.95 -5.75 8.27
CA HIS A 282 0.94 -5.19 9.17
C HIS A 282 1.31 -5.30 10.66
N ALA A 283 2.60 -5.34 11.01
CA ALA A 283 3.06 -5.69 12.37
C ALA A 283 2.30 -6.90 12.97
N GLY A 284 2.14 -7.96 12.17
CA GLY A 284 1.46 -9.19 12.55
C GLY A 284 -0.03 -9.03 12.84
N MET A 285 -0.69 -8.03 12.26
CA MET A 285 -2.11 -7.65 12.42
C MET A 285 -2.51 -7.15 13.80
N THR A 286 -1.92 -7.68 14.88
CA THR A 286 -2.37 -7.42 16.26
C THR A 286 -1.27 -6.91 17.19
N ALA A 287 0.01 -6.96 16.81
CA ALA A 287 1.08 -6.56 17.70
C ALA A 287 1.05 -5.04 17.92
N GLY A 288 0.83 -4.61 19.18
CA GLY A 288 0.85 -3.19 19.56
C GLY A 288 2.27 -2.64 19.70
N PRO A 289 2.43 -1.32 19.97
CA PRO A 289 3.74 -0.67 20.01
C PRO A 289 4.77 -1.31 20.94
N VAL A 290 4.33 -1.83 22.09
CA VAL A 290 5.21 -2.49 23.08
C VAL A 290 5.82 -3.79 22.51
N GLU A 291 4.99 -4.64 21.91
CA GLU A 291 5.46 -5.91 21.34
C GLU A 291 6.35 -5.67 20.12
N VAL A 292 5.96 -4.75 19.24
CA VAL A 292 6.76 -4.37 18.08
C VAL A 292 8.12 -3.81 18.51
N GLY A 293 8.15 -2.95 19.53
CA GLY A 293 9.38 -2.43 20.10
C GLY A 293 10.31 -3.51 20.65
N ALA A 294 9.76 -4.52 21.33
CA ALA A 294 10.54 -5.67 21.83
C ALA A 294 11.10 -6.55 20.70
N MET A 295 10.37 -6.69 19.59
CA MET A 295 10.86 -7.40 18.40
C MET A 295 12.00 -6.64 17.72
N LEU A 296 11.88 -5.31 17.58
CA LEU A 296 12.92 -4.45 16.98
C LEU A 296 14.18 -4.37 17.84
N ASP A 297 14.05 -4.37 19.18
CA ASP A 297 15.19 -4.45 20.11
C ASP A 297 16.02 -5.73 19.89
N ARG A 298 15.36 -6.82 19.49
CA ARG A 298 15.98 -8.14 19.37
C ARG A 298 16.54 -8.44 17.98
N TYR A 299 15.93 -7.88 16.93
CA TYR A 299 16.21 -8.26 15.55
C TYR A 299 16.58 -7.03 14.68
N PRO A 300 17.87 -6.70 14.53
CA PRO A 300 18.31 -5.52 13.79
C PRO A 300 17.97 -5.52 12.29
N THR A 301 17.72 -6.69 11.70
CA THR A 301 17.31 -6.85 10.29
C THR A 301 15.81 -7.10 10.13
N LEU A 302 15.01 -6.68 11.12
CA LEU A 302 13.55 -6.63 11.05
C LEU A 302 13.08 -5.23 10.62
N TRP A 303 12.20 -5.20 9.63
CA TRP A 303 11.38 -4.06 9.24
C TRP A 303 9.92 -4.37 9.50
N VAL A 304 9.12 -3.32 9.66
CA VAL A 304 7.70 -3.41 9.96
C VAL A 304 6.93 -2.63 8.92
N GLU A 305 5.95 -3.30 8.31
CA GLU A 305 5.04 -2.73 7.32
C GLU A 305 3.69 -2.42 8.00
N LEU A 306 3.06 -1.29 7.66
CA LEU A 306 1.94 -0.70 8.41
C LEU A 306 0.58 -0.76 7.72
N ALA A 307 0.46 -1.39 6.55
CA ALA A 307 -0.82 -1.56 5.86
C ALA A 307 -1.85 -2.18 6.78
N LEU A 308 -3.11 -1.76 6.61
CA LEU A 308 -4.26 -2.19 7.41
C LEU A 308 -4.20 -1.88 8.92
N ARG A 309 -3.15 -1.22 9.43
CA ARG A 309 -3.06 -0.82 10.84
C ARG A 309 -3.81 0.46 11.15
N THR A 310 -5.08 0.29 11.48
CA THR A 310 -5.98 1.40 11.87
C THR A 310 -5.63 2.01 13.22
N ASP A 311 -4.93 1.26 14.08
CA ASP A 311 -4.49 1.72 15.42
C ASP A 311 -3.24 2.61 15.37
N VAL A 312 -2.56 2.74 14.22
CA VAL A 312 -1.46 3.70 14.05
C VAL A 312 -1.98 5.13 14.14
N ALA A 313 -3.14 5.39 13.53
CA ALA A 313 -3.77 6.70 13.55
C ALA A 313 -5.28 6.54 13.76
N PRO A 314 -5.73 6.16 14.97
CA PRO A 314 -7.14 6.02 15.27
C PRO A 314 -7.83 7.36 15.02
N GLU A 315 -8.96 7.34 14.30
CA GLU A 315 -9.71 8.55 13.92
C GLU A 315 -8.88 9.56 13.10
N GLY A 316 -7.75 9.13 12.52
CA GLY A 316 -6.88 9.94 11.67
C GLY A 316 -5.78 10.70 12.42
N ALA A 317 -5.72 10.64 13.75
CA ALA A 317 -4.66 11.26 14.55
C ALA A 317 -3.62 10.22 14.99
N LEU A 318 -2.34 10.52 14.85
CA LEU A 318 -1.25 9.60 15.18
C LEU A 318 -1.29 9.20 16.67
N ASP A 319 -1.38 7.89 16.94
CA ASP A 319 -1.35 7.36 18.30
C ASP A 319 -0.01 7.65 18.99
N THR A 320 -0.06 7.95 20.29
CA THR A 320 1.12 8.34 21.08
C THR A 320 2.13 7.21 21.25
N GLY A 321 1.66 5.96 21.37
CA GLY A 321 2.52 4.78 21.47
C GLY A 321 3.24 4.50 20.15
N TRP A 322 2.52 4.58 19.04
CA TRP A 322 3.09 4.49 17.69
C TRP A 322 4.07 5.62 17.40
N ARG A 323 3.72 6.86 17.76
CA ARG A 323 4.62 8.01 17.65
C ARG A 323 5.94 7.76 18.39
N ALA A 324 5.88 7.34 19.64
CA ALA A 324 7.08 7.06 20.44
C ALA A 324 7.94 5.97 19.79
N LEU A 325 7.30 4.94 19.23
CA LEU A 325 7.99 3.86 18.56
C LEU A 325 8.68 4.30 17.26
N PHE A 326 8.00 5.10 16.42
CA PHE A 326 8.56 5.69 15.20
C PHE A 326 9.76 6.59 15.49
N LEU A 327 9.73 7.35 16.59
CA LEU A 327 10.86 8.18 17.01
C LEU A 327 12.04 7.36 17.53
N ARG A 328 11.76 6.22 18.19
CA ARG A 328 12.81 5.31 18.70
C ARG A 328 13.48 4.50 17.59
N TYR A 329 12.70 4.06 16.59
CA TYR A 329 13.19 3.25 15.47
C TYR A 329 12.83 3.85 14.11
N PRO A 330 13.31 5.06 13.78
CA PRO A 330 12.89 5.79 12.58
C PRO A 330 13.27 5.10 11.27
N ASP A 331 14.16 4.11 11.33
CA ASP A 331 14.76 3.39 10.20
C ASP A 331 14.11 2.04 9.87
N HIS A 332 13.10 1.62 10.65
CA HIS A 332 12.55 0.26 10.61
C HIS A 332 11.10 0.15 10.13
N PHE A 333 10.43 1.26 9.84
CA PHE A 333 9.02 1.25 9.41
C PHE A 333 8.85 1.61 7.95
N CYS A 334 7.88 0.97 7.31
CA CYS A 334 7.44 1.22 5.94
C CYS A 334 5.90 1.34 5.92
N VAL A 335 5.38 2.18 5.05
CA VAL A 335 3.93 2.23 4.76
C VAL A 335 3.58 1.30 3.61
N GLY A 336 2.32 0.88 3.54
CA GLY A 336 1.78 0.14 2.41
C GLY A 336 0.26 0.15 2.42
N THR A 337 -0.38 -0.42 1.41
CA THR A 337 -1.85 -0.42 1.28
C THR A 337 -2.50 -1.81 1.33
N ASP A 338 -1.76 -2.86 0.98
CA ASP A 338 -2.25 -4.23 0.87
C ASP A 338 -3.49 -4.35 -0.03
N THR A 339 -3.31 -4.20 -1.35
CA THR A 339 -4.38 -4.33 -2.34
C THR A 339 -4.83 -5.79 -2.56
N TRP A 340 -5.13 -6.52 -1.48
CA TRP A 340 -5.45 -7.96 -1.49
C TRP A 340 -6.76 -8.33 -2.20
N THR A 341 -7.59 -7.34 -2.55
CA THR A 341 -8.73 -7.49 -3.47
C THR A 341 -8.76 -6.37 -4.50
N ALA A 342 -9.46 -6.61 -5.61
CA ALA A 342 -9.65 -5.63 -6.67
C ALA A 342 -10.27 -4.32 -6.16
N SER A 343 -11.20 -4.37 -5.19
CA SER A 343 -11.85 -3.16 -4.66
C SER A 343 -10.88 -2.20 -3.98
N ARG A 344 -9.77 -2.69 -3.42
CA ARG A 344 -8.76 -1.85 -2.74
C ARG A 344 -8.07 -0.87 -3.67
N TRP A 345 -7.95 -1.20 -4.96
CA TRP A 345 -7.31 -0.32 -5.94
C TRP A 345 -8.03 1.03 -6.06
N ALA A 346 -9.37 1.06 -5.93
CA ALA A 346 -10.14 2.30 -5.96
C ALA A 346 -9.95 3.15 -4.68
N GLU A 347 -9.64 2.51 -3.54
CA GLU A 347 -9.45 3.16 -2.24
C GLU A 347 -8.05 3.73 -2.06
N LEU A 348 -7.07 3.26 -2.84
CA LEU A 348 -5.65 3.53 -2.67
C LEU A 348 -5.33 5.04 -2.53
N PRO A 349 -5.81 5.95 -3.39
CA PRO A 349 -5.53 7.39 -3.23
C PRO A 349 -6.04 7.96 -1.89
N GLN A 350 -7.25 7.59 -1.47
CA GLN A 350 -7.83 8.08 -0.21
C GLN A 350 -7.11 7.47 1.00
N TYR A 351 -6.76 6.19 0.93
CA TYR A 351 -6.00 5.51 1.97
C TYR A 351 -4.63 6.19 2.17
N LEU A 352 -3.89 6.42 1.09
CA LEU A 352 -2.58 7.06 1.15
C LEU A 352 -2.65 8.53 1.57
N ALA A 353 -3.74 9.26 1.26
CA ALA A 353 -3.96 10.60 1.80
C ALA A 353 -4.07 10.57 3.35
N GLY A 354 -4.74 9.56 3.91
CA GLY A 354 -4.75 9.32 5.37
C GLY A 354 -3.37 8.99 5.92
N VAL A 355 -2.57 8.20 5.18
CA VAL A 355 -1.18 7.91 5.55
C VAL A 355 -0.34 9.18 5.63
N ARG A 356 -0.47 10.08 4.65
CA ARG A 356 0.20 11.39 4.67
C ARG A 356 -0.20 12.24 5.85
N ALA A 357 -1.47 12.22 6.22
CA ALA A 357 -2.00 13.05 7.29
C ALA A 357 -1.31 12.73 8.62
N TRP A 358 -1.26 11.45 9.03
CA TRP A 358 -0.59 11.09 10.29
C TRP A 358 0.93 11.19 10.19
N LEU A 359 1.53 10.96 9.01
CA LEU A 359 2.97 11.19 8.80
C LEU A 359 3.36 12.65 9.00
N ALA A 360 2.47 13.60 8.68
CA ALA A 360 2.71 15.02 8.87
C ALA A 360 2.80 15.45 10.34
N GLU A 361 2.36 14.60 11.28
CA GLU A 361 2.50 14.84 12.71
C GLU A 361 3.92 14.50 13.23
N LEU A 362 4.71 13.75 12.46
CA LEU A 362 6.09 13.39 12.81
C LEU A 362 7.10 14.47 12.38
N PRO A 363 8.31 14.47 12.97
CA PRO A 363 9.42 15.25 12.42
C PRO A 363 9.62 14.96 10.92
N PRO A 364 9.87 15.96 10.07
CA PRO A 364 9.90 15.79 8.61
C PRO A 364 10.90 14.73 8.11
N ASP A 365 12.02 14.54 8.80
CA ASP A 365 13.02 13.53 8.46
C ASP A 365 12.52 12.11 8.79
N VAL A 366 11.86 11.91 9.94
CA VAL A 366 11.23 10.64 10.31
C VAL A 366 10.09 10.30 9.36
N ALA A 367 9.22 11.28 9.06
CA ALA A 367 8.13 11.11 8.11
C ALA A 367 8.63 10.64 6.73
N ARG A 368 9.71 11.25 6.23
CA ARG A 368 10.34 10.87 4.95
C ARG A 368 10.94 9.47 4.97
N ARG A 369 11.56 9.06 6.09
CA ARG A 369 12.10 7.71 6.24
C ARG A 369 11.01 6.65 6.13
N ILE A 370 9.94 6.82 6.91
CA ILE A 370 8.81 5.89 6.95
C ILE A 370 8.04 5.87 5.63
N ALA A 371 7.85 7.05 5.03
CA ALA A 371 7.17 7.20 3.75
C ALA A 371 7.91 6.58 2.56
N PHE A 372 9.25 6.61 2.57
CA PHE A 372 10.02 6.29 1.36
C PHE A 372 11.40 5.67 1.63
N THR A 373 12.28 6.36 2.36
CA THR A 373 13.71 6.03 2.39
C THR A 373 13.98 4.65 2.99
N ASN A 374 13.21 4.22 4.00
CA ASN A 374 13.39 2.91 4.63
C ASN A 374 13.15 1.78 3.64
N ALA A 375 12.03 1.81 2.92
CA ALA A 375 11.70 0.81 1.89
C ALA A 375 12.69 0.88 0.72
N ALA A 376 13.05 2.08 0.26
CA ALA A 376 14.02 2.24 -0.82
C ALA A 376 15.40 1.64 -0.49
N ARG A 377 15.89 1.88 0.74
CA ARG A 377 17.13 1.28 1.28
C ARG A 377 17.01 -0.24 1.47
N LEU A 378 15.88 -0.70 2.01
CA LEU A 378 15.61 -2.13 2.21
C LEU A 378 15.68 -2.91 0.89
N TYR A 379 15.16 -2.34 -0.20
CA TYR A 379 15.14 -3.02 -1.50
C TYR A 379 16.27 -2.60 -2.46
N GLY A 380 17.12 -1.64 -2.08
CA GLY A 380 18.25 -1.17 -2.88
C GLY A 380 17.83 -0.45 -4.17
N VAL A 381 16.85 0.45 -4.07
CA VAL A 381 16.20 1.13 -5.22
C VAL A 381 16.06 2.66 -5.03
N GLU A 382 16.97 3.23 -4.26
CA GLU A 382 17.04 4.66 -3.92
C GLU A 382 17.09 5.60 -5.13
#